data_AF-A0A559N9Q3-F1
#
_entry.id   AF-A0A559N9Q3-F1
#
_cell.length_a   1.000
_cell.length_b   1.000
_cell.length_c   1.000
_cell.angle_alpha   90.00
_cell.angle_beta   90.00
_cell.angle_gamma   90.00
#
_symmetry.space_group_name_H-M   'P 1'
#
loop_
_entity.id
_entity.type
_entity.pdbx_description
1 polymer ?
#
loop_
_entity_poly.entity_id
_entity_poly.type
_entity_poly.pdbx_seq_one_letter_code
_entity_poly.pdbx_strand_id
1 'polypeptide(L)'
;MTDKKTTVNYMLIAVLSIVVFRFIITGAIPLLDKTEARYAEISRLMQETGEWVVLQIDYNEPFWAKPPLSTWMSAMSFELFGVNELTARLPSFLLGVAMLFILGYFVKKTKVSPLVPALVLVTTPEFLIHMGVVSTDSALCFSVMLIMLSFWKSITSDKKTIWNYLFFVGLGLGFLAKGPLVLVLTGAPVFFWLLLDRKTFFSNLAKLPWIVGLLITVVIALPWYLLTEQRSPGFIDYFIVGEHFNRFLKPGWSGDLYGQPKTQPLGLIWVFMLSFCLPWFYIVLAKIVKLKKRILDDKYVAFLLFWLFWTPIFFTISKNILHTYILPSTVPMALLIAHWWPEYKHKKKALIACSIFPILVFIAGAGLLVTDQWKVYMNSDKLLVAKSEELKIDKNPPILYLDSKTYSSQFYNKGNVIDTRDEPAKIDSILEAYDKLYILSDKREFYLLPKKYVSKLQVIDTTKKARLYLYNK
;
A
#
# COMPACT_ATOMS: atom_id res chain seq x y z
N MET A 1 11.47 -25.63 -31.35
CA MET A 1 10.18 -25.40 -30.64
C MET A 1 10.22 -25.86 -29.17
N THR A 2 10.97 -26.90 -28.83
CA THR A 2 11.20 -27.41 -27.47
C THR A 2 11.72 -26.34 -26.49
N ASP A 3 12.78 -25.59 -26.84
CA ASP A 3 13.42 -24.60 -25.96
C ASP A 3 12.50 -23.42 -25.53
N LYS A 4 11.65 -22.96 -26.47
CA LYS A 4 10.69 -21.87 -26.18
C LYS A 4 9.59 -22.32 -25.22
N LYS A 5 9.11 -23.56 -25.33
CA LYS A 5 8.09 -24.13 -24.44
C LYS A 5 8.66 -24.35 -23.03
N THR A 6 9.88 -24.86 -22.95
CA THR A 6 10.58 -25.06 -21.67
C THR A 6 10.84 -23.73 -20.94
N THR A 7 11.28 -22.69 -21.66
CA THR A 7 11.50 -21.35 -21.07
C THR A 7 10.21 -20.74 -20.51
N VAL A 8 9.08 -20.89 -21.20
CA VAL A 8 7.77 -20.42 -20.72
C VAL A 8 7.36 -21.17 -19.45
N ASN A 9 7.60 -22.48 -19.38
CA ASN A 9 7.31 -23.27 -18.19
C ASN A 9 8.15 -22.81 -16.98
N TYR A 10 9.45 -22.54 -17.15
CA TYR A 10 10.28 -22.03 -16.06
C TYR A 10 9.86 -20.65 -15.57
N MET A 11 9.51 -19.72 -16.49
CA MET A 11 8.99 -18.41 -16.10
C MET A 11 7.69 -18.52 -15.32
N LEU A 12 6.79 -19.42 -15.75
CA LEU A 12 5.53 -19.64 -15.06
C LEU A 12 5.77 -20.17 -13.65
N ILE A 13 6.61 -21.20 -13.51
CA ILE A 13 6.98 -21.76 -12.21
C ILE A 13 7.59 -20.68 -11.32
N ALA A 14 8.52 -19.87 -11.83
CA ALA A 14 9.14 -18.80 -11.05
C ALA A 14 8.13 -17.76 -10.56
N VAL A 15 7.24 -17.28 -11.44
CA VAL A 15 6.20 -16.32 -11.06
C VAL A 15 5.26 -16.93 -10.02
N LEU A 16 4.78 -18.16 -10.25
CA LEU A 16 3.88 -18.84 -9.31
C LEU A 16 4.56 -19.07 -7.96
N SER A 17 5.81 -19.52 -7.93
CA SER A 17 6.55 -19.73 -6.69
C SER A 17 6.69 -18.44 -5.89
N ILE A 18 7.01 -17.30 -6.54
CA ILE A 18 7.12 -16.00 -5.86
C ILE A 18 5.75 -15.56 -5.32
N VAL A 19 4.69 -15.72 -6.10
CA VAL A 19 3.32 -15.32 -5.70
C VAL A 19 2.81 -16.19 -4.55
N VAL A 20 3.00 -17.51 -4.61
CA VAL A 20 2.62 -18.44 -3.55
C VAL A 20 3.41 -18.17 -2.28
N PHE A 21 4.73 -17.98 -2.39
CA PHE A 21 5.56 -17.64 -1.25
C PHE A 21 5.12 -16.31 -0.62
N ARG A 22 4.80 -15.31 -1.45
CA ARG A 22 4.29 -14.03 -0.97
C ARG A 22 2.96 -14.19 -0.22
N PHE A 23 2.07 -15.04 -0.73
CA PHE A 23 0.80 -15.35 -0.06
C PHE A 23 1.02 -15.98 1.32
N ILE A 24 1.94 -16.95 1.43
CA ILE A 24 2.29 -17.57 2.72
C ILE A 24 2.80 -16.52 3.71
N ILE A 25 3.74 -15.66 3.30
CA ILE A 25 4.26 -14.59 4.15
C ILE A 25 3.13 -13.67 4.62
N THR A 26 2.20 -13.32 3.74
CA THR A 26 1.09 -12.40 4.02
C THR A 26 0.29 -12.83 5.25
N GLY A 27 0.12 -14.13 5.49
CA GLY A 27 -0.54 -14.66 6.69
C GLY A 27 0.39 -15.05 7.83
N ALA A 28 1.67 -15.36 7.55
CA ALA A 28 2.58 -15.92 8.55
C ALA A 28 3.22 -14.86 9.46
N ILE A 29 3.33 -13.61 9.02
CA ILE A 29 3.99 -12.54 9.79
C ILE A 29 2.95 -11.58 10.41
N PRO A 30 3.23 -11.01 11.60
CA PRO A 30 2.39 -9.98 12.18
C PRO A 30 2.42 -8.68 11.37
N LEU A 31 1.55 -7.73 11.72
CA LEU A 31 1.56 -6.37 11.16
C LEU A 31 2.92 -5.71 11.45
N LEU A 32 3.62 -5.30 10.38
CA LEU A 32 5.06 -5.04 10.39
C LEU A 32 5.44 -3.71 11.04
N ASP A 33 4.59 -2.69 10.86
CA ASP A 33 4.84 -1.35 11.33
C ASP A 33 3.56 -0.62 11.77
N LYS A 34 3.75 0.58 12.32
CA LYS A 34 2.66 1.43 12.84
C LYS A 34 1.64 1.83 11.76
N THR A 35 2.09 2.04 10.52
CA THR A 35 1.23 2.48 9.41
C THR A 35 0.35 1.33 8.94
N GLU A 36 0.94 0.15 8.74
CA GLU A 36 0.20 -1.04 8.37
C GLU A 36 -0.84 -1.40 9.46
N ALA A 37 -0.40 -1.40 10.73
CA ALA A 37 -1.30 -1.68 11.85
C ALA A 37 -2.43 -0.65 11.97
N ARG A 38 -2.17 0.63 11.71
CA ARG A 38 -3.20 1.67 11.69
C ARG A 38 -4.27 1.41 10.64
N TYR A 39 -3.89 1.11 9.40
CA TYR A 39 -4.89 0.85 8.36
C TYR A 39 -5.64 -0.46 8.58
N ALA A 40 -4.98 -1.47 9.15
CA ALA A 40 -5.66 -2.69 9.58
C ALA A 40 -6.68 -2.40 10.68
N GLU A 41 -6.34 -1.58 11.67
CA GLU A 41 -7.23 -1.21 12.77
C GLU A 41 -8.42 -0.36 12.32
N ILE A 42 -8.20 0.66 11.48
CA ILE A 42 -9.29 1.46 10.89
C ILE A 42 -10.28 0.54 10.15
N SER A 43 -9.77 -0.49 9.47
CA SER A 43 -10.60 -1.46 8.75
C SER A 43 -11.34 -2.41 9.70
N ARG A 44 -10.74 -2.76 10.84
CA ARG A 44 -11.37 -3.57 11.88
C ARG A 44 -12.48 -2.80 12.57
N LEU A 45 -12.24 -1.53 12.93
CA LEU A 45 -13.24 -0.63 13.50
C LEU A 45 -14.43 -0.48 12.55
N MET A 46 -14.19 -0.23 11.27
CA MET A 46 -15.26 -0.15 10.27
C MET A 46 -16.12 -1.41 10.21
N GLN A 47 -15.49 -2.60 10.27
CA GLN A 47 -16.22 -3.87 10.28
C GLN A 47 -17.02 -4.06 11.57
N GLU A 48 -16.43 -3.73 12.73
CA GLU A 48 -17.06 -3.91 14.04
C GLU A 48 -18.20 -2.92 14.29
N THR A 49 -18.00 -1.64 13.99
CA THR A 49 -18.98 -0.57 14.28
C THR A 49 -20.06 -0.47 13.21
N GLY A 50 -19.83 -1.02 12.02
CA GLY A 50 -20.72 -0.87 10.88
C GLY A 50 -20.73 0.55 10.28
N GLU A 51 -19.79 1.41 10.66
CA GLU A 51 -19.65 2.76 10.09
C GLU A 51 -18.82 2.71 8.79
N TRP A 52 -19.51 2.53 7.65
CA TRP A 52 -18.89 2.39 6.32
C TRP A 52 -18.67 3.73 5.59
N VAL A 53 -19.14 4.86 6.13
CA VAL A 53 -18.99 6.18 5.50
C VAL A 53 -17.82 6.94 6.11
N VAL A 54 -17.87 7.21 7.41
CA VAL A 54 -16.84 8.00 8.10
C VAL A 54 -15.79 7.06 8.69
N LEU A 55 -14.59 7.02 8.08
CA LEU A 55 -13.49 6.21 8.62
C LEU A 55 -13.18 6.64 10.06
N GLN A 56 -12.81 5.68 10.90
CA GLN A 56 -12.55 5.90 12.32
C GLN A 56 -11.11 5.51 12.66
N ILE A 57 -10.36 6.41 13.30
CA ILE A 57 -9.01 6.10 13.81
C ILE A 57 -9.05 5.44 15.18
N ASP A 58 -10.13 5.72 15.92
CA ASP A 58 -10.53 5.15 17.20
C ASP A 58 -12.06 5.14 17.27
N TYR A 59 -12.64 4.51 18.29
CA TYR A 59 -14.08 4.46 18.47
C TYR A 59 -14.67 5.88 18.53
N ASN A 60 -15.56 6.19 17.58
CA ASN A 60 -16.20 7.50 17.42
C ASN A 60 -15.25 8.67 17.08
N GLU A 61 -13.98 8.40 16.77
CA GLU A 61 -13.03 9.43 16.34
C GLU A 61 -12.79 9.35 14.82
N PRO A 62 -13.13 10.40 14.05
CA PRO A 62 -13.02 10.35 12.60
C PRO A 62 -11.56 10.33 12.12
N PHE A 63 -11.34 9.70 10.97
CA PHE A 63 -10.08 9.65 10.24
C PHE A 63 -10.24 10.26 8.86
N TRP A 64 -9.84 11.52 8.71
CA TRP A 64 -10.02 12.30 7.48
C TRP A 64 -8.86 12.22 6.49
N ALA A 65 -7.75 11.55 6.82
CA ALA A 65 -6.55 11.62 5.99
C ALA A 65 -6.60 10.79 4.70
N LYS A 66 -7.52 9.82 4.55
CA LYS A 66 -7.58 8.97 3.36
C LYS A 66 -9.03 8.66 2.96
N PRO A 67 -9.30 8.47 1.65
CA PRO A 67 -10.57 7.94 1.19
C PRO A 67 -10.70 6.43 1.45
N PRO A 68 -11.87 5.82 1.20
CA PRO A 68 -12.27 4.62 1.90
C PRO A 68 -11.90 3.32 1.18
N LEU A 69 -11.49 3.34 -0.09
CA LEU A 69 -11.47 2.13 -0.92
C LEU A 69 -10.61 1.02 -0.31
N SER A 70 -9.42 1.35 0.18
CA SER A 70 -8.54 0.34 0.78
C SER A 70 -9.09 -0.19 2.11
N THR A 71 -9.70 0.69 2.92
CA THR A 71 -10.35 0.30 4.16
C THR A 71 -11.58 -0.57 3.90
N TRP A 72 -12.44 -0.20 2.94
CA TRP A 72 -13.58 -1.02 2.52
C TRP A 72 -13.14 -2.41 2.09
N MET A 73 -12.10 -2.49 1.27
CA MET A 73 -11.58 -3.77 0.81
C MET A 73 -11.12 -4.67 1.97
N SER A 74 -10.39 -4.12 2.95
CA SER A 74 -9.92 -4.88 4.12
C SER A 74 -11.06 -5.19 5.10
N ALA A 75 -12.00 -4.26 5.34
CA ALA A 75 -13.17 -4.48 6.17
C ALA A 75 -14.10 -5.56 5.59
N MET A 76 -14.34 -5.56 4.27
CA MET A 76 -15.09 -6.64 3.60
C MET A 76 -14.37 -7.98 3.70
N SER A 77 -13.03 -7.99 3.62
CA SER A 77 -12.23 -9.20 3.84
C SER A 77 -12.37 -9.74 5.26
N PHE A 78 -12.43 -8.84 6.26
CA PHE A 78 -12.71 -9.22 7.65
C PHE A 78 -14.11 -9.79 7.83
N GLU A 79 -15.13 -9.22 7.18
CA GLU A 79 -16.50 -9.73 7.23
C GLU A 79 -16.61 -11.16 6.68
N LEU A 80 -15.88 -11.45 5.59
CA LEU A 80 -15.94 -12.74 4.91
C LEU A 80 -15.08 -13.83 5.56
N PHE A 81 -13.94 -13.46 6.12
CA PHE A 81 -12.88 -14.41 6.50
C PHE A 81 -12.36 -14.23 7.94
N GLY A 82 -12.94 -13.32 8.70
CA GLY A 82 -12.54 -12.98 10.06
C GLY A 82 -11.32 -12.03 10.12
N VAL A 83 -11.15 -11.39 11.28
CA VAL A 83 -10.06 -10.42 11.53
C VAL A 83 -8.75 -11.16 11.80
N ASN A 84 -7.79 -11.04 10.90
CA ASN A 84 -6.41 -11.49 11.05
C ASN A 84 -5.48 -10.82 10.03
N GLU A 85 -4.19 -11.11 10.04
CA GLU A 85 -3.22 -10.45 9.16
C GLU A 85 -3.36 -10.84 7.69
N LEU A 86 -3.69 -12.11 7.42
CA LEU A 86 -3.91 -12.57 6.06
C LEU A 86 -5.07 -11.80 5.44
N THR A 87 -6.19 -11.74 6.14
CA THR A 87 -7.42 -11.09 5.65
C THR A 87 -7.26 -9.58 5.57
N ALA A 88 -6.45 -8.96 6.43
CA ALA A 88 -6.13 -7.54 6.34
C ALA A 88 -5.41 -7.20 5.02
N ARG A 89 -4.48 -8.05 4.59
CA ARG A 89 -3.60 -7.84 3.42
C ARG A 89 -4.11 -8.52 2.14
N LEU A 90 -5.05 -9.45 2.26
CA LEU A 90 -5.62 -10.21 1.15
C LEU A 90 -6.08 -9.31 0.00
N PRO A 91 -6.73 -8.15 0.21
CA PRO A 91 -7.14 -7.31 -0.90
C PRO A 91 -5.97 -6.71 -1.69
N SER A 92 -4.91 -6.24 -1.02
CA SER A 92 -3.69 -5.79 -1.69
C SER A 92 -3.06 -6.90 -2.52
N PHE A 93 -3.06 -8.13 -1.99
CA PHE A 93 -2.57 -9.32 -2.70
C PHE A 93 -3.38 -9.62 -3.95
N LEU A 94 -4.70 -9.62 -3.85
CA LEU A 94 -5.61 -9.85 -4.97
C LEU A 94 -5.48 -8.76 -6.04
N LEU A 95 -5.31 -7.50 -5.66
CA LEU A 95 -5.02 -6.41 -6.60
C LEU A 95 -3.70 -6.66 -7.34
N GLY A 96 -2.64 -7.04 -6.62
CA GLY A 96 -1.37 -7.40 -7.23
C GLY A 96 -1.51 -8.54 -8.24
N VAL A 97 -2.20 -9.63 -7.87
CA VAL A 97 -2.49 -10.77 -8.78
C VAL A 97 -3.29 -10.31 -10.00
N ALA A 98 -4.33 -9.50 -9.81
CA ALA A 98 -5.14 -8.96 -10.90
C ALA A 98 -4.28 -8.14 -11.88
N MET A 99 -3.34 -7.33 -11.39
CA MET A 99 -2.40 -6.58 -12.23
C MET A 99 -1.53 -7.50 -13.09
N LEU A 100 -1.03 -8.61 -12.53
CA LEU A 100 -0.24 -9.59 -13.30
C LEU A 100 -1.05 -10.17 -14.47
N PHE A 101 -2.31 -10.57 -14.21
CA PHE A 101 -3.20 -11.12 -15.23
C PHE A 101 -3.58 -10.08 -16.29
N ILE A 102 -3.95 -8.87 -15.88
CA ILE A 102 -4.34 -7.79 -16.79
C ILE A 102 -3.18 -7.41 -17.71
N LEU A 103 -1.97 -7.28 -17.18
CA LEU A 103 -0.80 -6.97 -18.00
C LEU A 103 -0.40 -8.12 -18.94
N GLY A 104 -0.49 -9.36 -18.46
CA GLY A 104 -0.29 -10.54 -19.30
C GLY A 104 -1.28 -10.59 -20.46
N TYR A 105 -2.56 -10.31 -20.20
CA TYR A 105 -3.59 -10.17 -21.23
C TYR A 105 -3.29 -9.02 -22.19
N PHE A 106 -2.87 -7.87 -21.66
CA PHE A 106 -2.58 -6.66 -22.43
C PHE A 106 -1.47 -6.90 -23.48
N VAL A 107 -0.42 -7.65 -23.11
CA VAL A 107 0.70 -7.97 -24.01
C VAL A 107 0.50 -9.27 -24.81
N LYS A 108 -0.56 -10.05 -24.58
CA LYS A 108 -0.78 -11.38 -25.19
C LYS A 108 -0.79 -11.35 -26.73
N LYS A 109 -1.23 -10.25 -27.34
CA LYS A 109 -1.28 -10.08 -28.80
C LYS A 109 0.07 -9.66 -29.41
N THR A 110 1.11 -9.50 -28.59
CA THR A 110 2.47 -9.19 -29.05
C THR A 110 3.28 -10.48 -29.23
N LYS A 111 4.50 -10.38 -29.80
CA LYS A 111 5.41 -11.53 -29.91
C LYS A 111 6.07 -11.95 -28.58
N VAL A 112 5.73 -11.27 -27.48
CA VAL A 112 6.31 -11.42 -26.14
C VAL A 112 5.51 -12.44 -25.33
N SER A 113 6.18 -13.21 -24.46
CA SER A 113 5.47 -14.06 -23.50
C SER A 113 4.62 -13.19 -22.55
N PRO A 114 3.35 -13.53 -22.29
CA PRO A 114 2.50 -12.79 -21.35
C PRO A 114 3.03 -12.82 -19.91
N LEU A 115 3.99 -13.70 -19.61
CA LEU A 115 4.61 -13.80 -18.28
C LEU A 115 5.73 -12.78 -18.06
N VAL A 116 6.24 -12.12 -19.11
CA VAL A 116 7.33 -11.13 -18.94
C VAL A 116 6.94 -9.97 -18.04
N PRO A 117 5.82 -9.24 -18.26
CA PRO A 117 5.44 -8.16 -17.35
C PRO A 117 5.17 -8.68 -15.93
N ALA A 118 4.58 -9.88 -15.80
CA ALA A 118 4.33 -10.48 -14.49
C ALA A 118 5.64 -10.76 -13.74
N LEU A 119 6.61 -11.38 -14.41
CA LEU A 119 7.94 -11.63 -13.87
C LEU A 119 8.62 -10.33 -13.43
N VAL A 120 8.57 -9.29 -14.28
CA VAL A 120 9.17 -7.99 -13.95
C VAL A 120 8.56 -7.42 -12.68
N LEU A 121 7.23 -7.42 -12.56
CA LEU A 121 6.54 -6.91 -11.37
C LEU A 121 6.87 -7.72 -10.12
N VAL A 122 6.73 -9.05 -10.13
CA VAL A 122 6.97 -9.87 -8.93
C VAL A 122 8.44 -9.94 -8.51
N THR A 123 9.37 -9.51 -9.37
CA THR A 123 10.80 -9.40 -9.05
C THR A 123 11.24 -7.95 -8.81
N THR A 124 10.32 -6.98 -8.90
CA THR A 124 10.55 -5.59 -8.53
C THR A 124 10.30 -5.43 -7.03
N PRO A 125 11.29 -4.98 -6.22
CA PRO A 125 11.15 -4.87 -4.78
C PRO A 125 9.90 -4.11 -4.33
N GLU A 126 9.66 -2.92 -4.88
CA GLU A 126 8.51 -2.09 -4.52
C GLU A 126 7.18 -2.83 -4.73
N PHE A 127 7.00 -3.44 -5.90
CA PHE A 127 5.76 -4.13 -6.24
C PHE A 127 5.58 -5.38 -5.37
N LEU A 128 6.64 -6.19 -5.21
CA LEU A 128 6.54 -7.41 -4.41
C LEU A 128 6.19 -7.08 -2.95
N ILE A 129 6.78 -6.02 -2.37
CA ILE A 129 6.47 -5.54 -1.01
C ILE A 129 5.01 -5.10 -0.91
N HIS A 130 4.54 -4.26 -1.85
CA HIS A 130 3.19 -3.70 -1.79
C HIS A 130 2.07 -4.68 -2.12
N MET A 131 2.42 -5.82 -2.73
CA MET A 131 1.49 -6.92 -2.95
C MET A 131 1.01 -7.58 -1.64
N GLY A 132 1.67 -7.44 -0.51
CA GLY A 132 1.22 -8.09 0.74
C GLY A 132 1.41 -7.23 1.96
N VAL A 133 1.02 -5.96 1.87
CA VAL A 133 0.89 -5.05 3.01
C VAL A 133 -0.44 -4.31 2.91
N VAL A 134 -1.00 -3.90 4.05
CA VAL A 134 -2.20 -3.06 4.07
C VAL A 134 -1.82 -1.65 3.63
N SER A 135 -2.17 -1.27 2.40
CA SER A 135 -1.70 -0.01 1.80
C SER A 135 -2.69 0.58 0.81
N THR A 136 -2.91 1.89 0.94
CA THR A 136 -3.65 2.69 -0.04
C THR A 136 -2.96 2.79 -1.41
N ASP A 137 -1.65 2.59 -1.45
CA ASP A 137 -0.86 2.72 -2.67
C ASP A 137 -1.15 1.59 -3.66
N SER A 138 -1.50 0.40 -3.19
CA SER A 138 -1.84 -0.75 -4.04
C SER A 138 -3.13 -0.50 -4.83
N ALA A 139 -4.17 0.03 -4.17
CA ALA A 139 -5.42 0.41 -4.82
C ALA A 139 -5.24 1.56 -5.83
N LEU A 140 -4.41 2.56 -5.48
CA LEU A 140 -4.08 3.64 -6.40
C LEU A 140 -3.29 3.11 -7.61
N CYS A 141 -2.29 2.24 -7.40
CA CYS A 141 -1.48 1.67 -8.47
C CYS A 141 -2.34 0.87 -9.46
N PHE A 142 -3.25 0.04 -8.95
CA PHE A 142 -4.23 -0.66 -9.78
C PHE A 142 -5.10 0.31 -10.59
N SER A 143 -5.60 1.36 -9.96
CA SER A 143 -6.44 2.38 -10.61
C SER A 143 -5.67 3.13 -11.71
N VAL A 144 -4.44 3.57 -11.44
CA VAL A 144 -3.55 4.22 -12.41
C VAL A 144 -3.23 3.28 -13.57
N MET A 145 -2.92 2.01 -13.31
CA MET A 145 -2.75 1.01 -14.36
C MET A 145 -4.00 0.91 -15.23
N LEU A 146 -5.17 0.76 -14.62
CA LEU A 146 -6.43 0.62 -15.35
C LEU A 146 -6.68 1.83 -16.25
N ILE A 147 -6.50 3.05 -15.74
CA ILE A 147 -6.65 4.30 -16.51
C ILE A 147 -5.68 4.34 -17.69
N MET A 148 -4.39 4.12 -17.45
CA MET A 148 -3.35 4.29 -18.48
C MET A 148 -3.42 3.21 -19.56
N LEU A 149 -3.69 1.95 -19.21
CA LEU A 149 -3.94 0.89 -20.18
C LEU A 149 -5.22 1.14 -20.99
N SER A 150 -6.27 1.59 -20.33
CA SER A 150 -7.56 1.92 -20.96
C SER A 150 -7.43 3.07 -21.94
N PHE A 151 -6.70 4.13 -21.57
CA PHE A 151 -6.39 5.24 -22.45
C PHE A 151 -5.69 4.74 -23.72
N TRP A 152 -4.59 3.99 -23.55
CA TRP A 152 -3.83 3.46 -24.68
C TRP A 152 -4.69 2.58 -25.61
N LYS A 153 -5.52 1.70 -25.05
CA LYS A 153 -6.44 0.85 -25.85
C LYS A 153 -7.51 1.67 -26.56
N SER A 154 -8.04 2.70 -25.92
CA SER A 154 -9.08 3.55 -26.48
C SER A 154 -8.56 4.33 -27.68
N ILE A 155 -7.31 4.79 -27.65
CA ILE A 155 -6.75 5.57 -28.75
C ILE A 155 -6.22 4.71 -29.91
N THR A 156 -5.83 3.46 -29.63
CA THR A 156 -5.27 2.54 -30.64
C THR A 156 -6.31 1.61 -31.27
N SER A 157 -7.53 1.58 -30.77
CA SER A 157 -8.64 0.82 -31.38
C SER A 157 -9.63 1.75 -32.05
N ASP A 158 -10.12 1.36 -33.22
CA ASP A 158 -11.20 2.06 -33.92
C ASP A 158 -12.59 1.62 -33.42
N LYS A 159 -12.67 0.51 -32.68
CA LYS A 159 -13.90 0.02 -32.08
C LYS A 159 -13.99 0.45 -30.63
N LYS A 160 -15.17 0.90 -30.19
CA LYS A 160 -15.46 1.06 -28.77
C LYS A 160 -15.41 -0.31 -28.10
N THR A 161 -14.67 -0.40 -27.00
CA THR A 161 -14.53 -1.61 -26.19
C THR A 161 -14.78 -1.29 -24.72
N ILE A 162 -14.78 -2.31 -23.86
CA ILE A 162 -14.89 -2.11 -22.41
C ILE A 162 -13.79 -1.20 -21.84
N TRP A 163 -12.60 -1.16 -22.46
CA TRP A 163 -11.50 -0.29 -22.05
C TRP A 163 -11.87 1.20 -22.06
N ASN A 164 -12.73 1.63 -22.98
CA ASN A 164 -13.20 3.02 -23.04
C ASN A 164 -13.94 3.43 -21.74
N TYR A 165 -14.64 2.50 -21.10
CA TYR A 165 -15.37 2.74 -19.85
C TYR A 165 -14.51 2.43 -18.62
N LEU A 166 -13.62 1.44 -18.69
CA LEU A 166 -12.67 1.13 -17.61
C LEU A 166 -11.72 2.30 -17.30
N PHE A 167 -11.46 3.19 -18.26
CA PHE A 167 -10.79 4.46 -18.01
C PHE A 167 -11.48 5.25 -16.87
N PHE A 168 -12.80 5.38 -16.95
CA PHE A 168 -13.60 6.16 -16.00
C PHE A 168 -13.90 5.40 -14.70
N VAL A 169 -14.01 4.07 -14.77
CA VAL A 169 -14.03 3.22 -13.56
C VAL A 169 -12.73 3.40 -12.78
N GLY A 170 -11.59 3.35 -13.46
CA GLY A 170 -10.29 3.58 -12.85
C GLY A 170 -10.15 4.97 -12.23
N LEU A 171 -10.71 6.02 -12.84
CA LEU A 171 -10.78 7.36 -12.24
C LEU A 171 -11.58 7.35 -10.94
N GLY A 172 -12.78 6.75 -10.93
CA GLY A 172 -13.63 6.67 -9.75
C GLY A 172 -12.95 5.91 -8.60
N LEU A 173 -12.35 4.75 -8.89
CA LEU A 173 -11.58 3.97 -7.93
C LEU A 173 -10.35 4.74 -7.43
N GLY A 174 -9.65 5.46 -8.31
CA GLY A 174 -8.48 6.24 -7.92
C GLY A 174 -8.80 7.41 -6.99
N PHE A 175 -9.93 8.09 -7.21
CA PHE A 175 -10.44 9.09 -6.26
C PHE A 175 -10.72 8.45 -4.90
N LEU A 176 -11.39 7.29 -4.86
CA LEU A 176 -11.63 6.56 -3.61
C LEU A 176 -10.40 5.86 -3.02
N ALA A 177 -9.28 5.77 -3.75
CA ALA A 177 -8.02 5.24 -3.23
C ALA A 177 -7.18 6.32 -2.55
N LYS A 178 -6.99 7.46 -3.23
CA LYS A 178 -6.05 8.51 -2.79
C LYS A 178 -6.40 9.91 -3.27
N GLY A 179 -7.68 10.16 -3.57
CA GLY A 179 -8.19 11.49 -3.91
C GLY A 179 -7.70 12.02 -5.26
N PRO A 180 -7.64 13.36 -5.41
CA PRO A 180 -7.26 14.02 -6.67
C PRO A 180 -5.88 13.64 -7.23
N LEU A 181 -5.01 13.03 -6.42
CA LEU A 181 -3.70 12.56 -6.87
C LEU A 181 -3.81 11.61 -8.08
N VAL A 182 -4.91 10.86 -8.25
CA VAL A 182 -5.11 10.03 -9.44
C VAL A 182 -5.05 10.84 -10.74
N LEU A 183 -5.63 12.05 -10.76
CA LEU A 183 -5.62 12.93 -11.93
C LEU A 183 -4.22 13.46 -12.20
N VAL A 184 -3.48 13.80 -11.14
CA VAL A 184 -2.09 14.24 -11.28
C VAL A 184 -1.25 13.13 -11.89
N LEU A 185 -1.39 11.88 -11.42
CA LEU A 185 -0.56 10.76 -11.87
C LEU A 185 -0.96 10.19 -13.24
N THR A 186 -2.13 10.52 -13.77
CA THR A 186 -2.62 9.98 -15.06
C THR A 186 -2.86 11.06 -16.11
N GLY A 187 -3.48 12.18 -15.74
CA GLY A 187 -3.81 13.28 -16.63
C GLY A 187 -2.57 13.99 -17.14
N ALA A 188 -1.62 14.33 -16.27
CA ALA A 188 -0.40 15.03 -16.68
C ALA A 188 0.50 14.21 -17.62
N PRO A 189 0.84 12.92 -17.37
CA PRO A 189 1.65 12.16 -18.33
C PRO A 189 0.93 11.96 -19.67
N VAL A 190 -0.40 11.78 -19.67
CA VAL A 190 -1.20 11.75 -20.91
C VAL A 190 -1.14 13.09 -21.63
N PHE A 191 -1.30 14.20 -20.91
CA PHE A 191 -1.24 15.55 -21.47
C PHE A 191 0.10 15.82 -22.15
N PHE A 192 1.22 15.60 -21.46
CA PHE A 192 2.55 15.81 -22.03
C PHE A 192 2.84 14.89 -23.22
N TRP A 193 2.35 13.66 -23.19
CA TRP A 193 2.45 12.76 -24.34
C TRP A 193 1.64 13.26 -25.55
N LEU A 194 0.41 13.75 -25.34
CA LEU A 194 -0.42 14.31 -26.41
C LEU A 194 0.21 15.56 -27.05
N LEU A 195 1.02 16.32 -26.31
CA LEU A 195 1.75 17.47 -26.85
C LEU A 195 2.82 17.10 -27.90
N LEU A 196 3.26 15.84 -27.94
CA LEU A 196 4.19 15.37 -28.98
C LEU A 196 3.58 15.42 -30.39
N ASP A 197 2.26 15.28 -30.50
CA ASP A 197 1.54 15.31 -31.77
C ASP A 197 0.23 16.10 -31.62
N ARG A 198 0.37 17.44 -31.63
CA ARG A 198 -0.75 18.39 -31.43
C ARG A 198 -1.91 18.17 -32.41
N LYS A 199 -1.66 17.60 -33.59
CA LYS A 199 -2.70 17.32 -34.60
C LYS A 199 -3.66 16.24 -34.13
N THR A 200 -3.19 15.27 -33.34
CA THR A 200 -4.03 14.16 -32.84
C THR A 200 -4.52 14.40 -31.41
N PHE A 201 -4.22 15.54 -30.80
CA PHE A 201 -4.56 15.86 -29.41
C PHE A 201 -6.06 15.66 -29.12
N PHE A 202 -6.90 16.44 -29.79
CA PHE A 202 -8.35 16.40 -29.56
C PHE A 202 -9.00 15.13 -30.11
N SER A 203 -8.52 14.59 -31.24
CA SER A 203 -9.08 13.36 -31.81
C SER A 203 -8.83 12.14 -30.93
N ASN A 204 -7.67 12.06 -30.27
CA ASN A 204 -7.39 11.00 -29.29
C ASN A 204 -8.29 11.12 -28.07
N LEU A 205 -8.48 12.33 -27.53
CA LEU A 205 -9.38 12.54 -26.38
C LEU A 205 -10.85 12.27 -26.74
N ALA A 206 -11.28 12.62 -27.95
CA ALA A 206 -12.65 12.40 -28.42
C ALA A 206 -13.04 10.91 -28.52
N LYS A 207 -12.06 9.99 -28.54
CA LYS A 207 -12.31 8.54 -28.51
C LYS A 207 -12.83 8.03 -27.16
N LEU A 208 -12.68 8.81 -26.09
CA LEU A 208 -13.23 8.49 -24.79
C LEU A 208 -14.70 8.93 -24.69
N PRO A 209 -15.60 8.10 -24.13
CA PRO A 209 -17.02 8.43 -23.97
C PRO A 209 -17.22 9.40 -22.79
N TRP A 210 -16.78 10.66 -22.90
CA TRP A 210 -16.74 11.62 -21.79
C TRP A 210 -18.04 11.75 -21.00
N ILE A 211 -19.20 11.86 -21.67
CA ILE A 211 -20.47 12.07 -20.96
C ILE A 211 -20.81 10.86 -20.07
N VAL A 212 -20.95 9.68 -20.68
CA VAL A 212 -21.28 8.44 -19.96
C VAL A 212 -20.16 8.05 -19.00
N GLY A 213 -18.91 8.26 -19.40
CA GLY A 213 -17.73 7.99 -18.61
C GLY A 213 -17.67 8.83 -17.34
N LEU A 214 -17.84 10.15 -17.44
CA LEU A 214 -17.85 11.02 -16.27
C LEU A 214 -19.00 10.66 -15.32
N LEU A 215 -20.17 10.28 -15.86
CA LEU A 215 -21.26 9.76 -15.03
C LEU A 215 -20.83 8.51 -14.25
N ILE A 216 -20.12 7.57 -14.87
CA ILE A 216 -19.55 6.39 -14.17
C ILE A 216 -18.61 6.82 -13.04
N THR A 217 -17.68 7.74 -13.31
CA THR A 217 -16.75 8.26 -12.28
C THR A 217 -17.51 8.92 -11.12
N VAL A 218 -18.51 9.75 -11.43
CA VAL A 218 -19.34 10.44 -10.44
C VAL A 218 -20.10 9.43 -9.58
N VAL A 219 -20.78 8.45 -10.18
CA VAL A 219 -21.53 7.43 -9.45
C VAL A 219 -20.64 6.60 -8.53
N ILE A 220 -19.40 6.30 -8.94
CA ILE A 220 -18.46 5.55 -8.10
C ILE A 220 -17.95 6.40 -6.94
N ALA A 221 -17.45 7.62 -7.20
CA ALA A 221 -16.67 8.36 -6.22
C ALA A 221 -17.49 9.38 -5.42
N LEU A 222 -18.34 10.17 -6.08
CA LEU A 222 -18.98 11.34 -5.47
C LEU A 222 -19.87 11.02 -4.26
N PRO A 223 -20.68 9.93 -4.26
CA PRO A 223 -21.56 9.62 -3.12
C PRO A 223 -20.82 9.56 -1.79
N TRP A 224 -19.64 8.93 -1.75
CA TRP A 224 -18.87 8.83 -0.51
C TRP A 224 -18.39 10.20 -0.02
N TYR A 225 -17.84 11.03 -0.90
CA TYR A 225 -17.38 12.37 -0.51
C TYR A 225 -18.52 13.22 0.09
N LEU A 226 -19.71 13.16 -0.52
CA LEU A 226 -20.87 13.91 -0.04
C LEU A 226 -21.37 13.37 1.30
N LEU A 227 -21.48 12.05 1.44
CA LEU A 227 -21.95 11.43 2.69
C LEU A 227 -20.97 11.65 3.84
N THR A 228 -19.66 11.58 3.60
CA THR A 228 -18.64 11.84 4.62
C THR A 228 -18.68 13.30 5.09
N GLU A 229 -18.78 14.26 4.17
CA GLU A 229 -18.92 15.68 4.55
C GLU A 229 -20.20 15.94 5.33
N GLN A 230 -21.32 15.33 4.92
CA GLN A 230 -22.60 15.49 5.62
C GLN A 230 -22.57 14.92 7.05
N ARG A 231 -21.89 13.80 7.27
CA ARG A 231 -21.79 13.15 8.59
C ARG A 231 -20.66 13.68 9.46
N SER A 232 -19.63 14.27 8.83
CA SER A 232 -18.43 14.77 9.49
C SER A 232 -17.99 16.07 8.81
N PRO A 233 -18.69 17.20 9.07
CA PRO A 233 -18.43 18.47 8.40
C PRO A 233 -17.00 18.97 8.61
N GLY A 234 -16.41 19.56 7.56
CA GLY A 234 -15.01 19.99 7.54
C GLY A 234 -14.05 18.95 6.95
N PHE A 235 -14.53 17.73 6.68
CA PHE A 235 -13.76 16.68 6.03
C PHE A 235 -13.17 17.13 4.68
N ILE A 236 -13.97 17.75 3.79
CA ILE A 236 -13.53 18.15 2.46
C ILE A 236 -12.43 19.21 2.55
N ASP A 237 -12.57 20.20 3.44
CA ASP A 237 -11.55 21.23 3.63
C ASP A 237 -10.23 20.60 4.11
N TYR A 238 -10.31 19.76 5.16
CA TYR A 238 -9.14 19.04 5.65
C TYR A 238 -8.49 18.14 4.57
N PHE A 239 -9.28 17.30 3.92
CA PHE A 239 -8.80 16.27 3.01
C PHE A 239 -8.31 16.86 1.68
N ILE A 240 -9.03 17.81 1.09
CA ILE A 240 -8.62 18.40 -0.18
C ILE A 240 -7.56 19.47 0.06
N VAL A 241 -7.82 20.46 0.91
CA VAL A 241 -6.91 21.60 1.10
C VAL A 241 -5.71 21.22 1.97
N GLY A 242 -5.94 20.59 3.12
CA GLY A 242 -4.89 20.12 4.02
C GLY A 242 -4.00 19.05 3.38
N GLU A 243 -4.57 17.87 3.13
CA GLU A 243 -3.77 16.69 2.75
C GLU A 243 -3.20 16.72 1.32
N HIS A 244 -3.74 17.51 0.38
CA HIS A 244 -3.22 17.58 -0.99
C HIS A 244 -2.44 18.87 -1.27
N PHE A 245 -3.01 20.03 -0.99
CA PHE A 245 -2.35 21.30 -1.31
C PHE A 245 -1.33 21.69 -0.24
N ASN A 246 -1.74 21.81 1.02
CA ASN A 246 -0.86 22.23 2.10
C ASN A 246 0.26 21.21 2.32
N ARG A 247 -0.04 19.91 2.37
CA ARG A 247 0.96 18.84 2.53
C ARG A 247 2.01 18.80 1.42
N PHE A 248 1.64 19.15 0.18
CA PHE A 248 2.57 19.17 -0.95
C PHE A 248 3.44 20.44 -0.98
N LEU A 249 2.82 21.60 -0.73
CA LEU A 249 3.46 22.91 -0.88
C LEU A 249 4.21 23.39 0.38
N LYS A 250 3.79 22.96 1.58
CA LYS A 250 4.34 23.44 2.86
C LYS A 250 5.20 22.35 3.51
N PRO A 251 6.54 22.51 3.54
CA PRO A 251 7.43 21.63 4.30
C PRO A 251 7.04 21.57 5.77
N GLY A 252 6.97 20.37 6.36
CA GLY A 252 6.66 20.21 7.78
C GLY A 252 5.27 20.71 8.20
N TRP A 253 4.28 20.67 7.29
CA TRP A 253 2.90 21.06 7.59
C TRP A 253 2.41 20.46 8.91
N SER A 254 2.09 21.35 9.87
CA SER A 254 1.71 21.01 11.25
C SER A 254 0.24 20.65 11.41
N GLY A 255 -0.54 20.69 10.33
CA GLY A 255 -1.96 20.32 10.34
C GLY A 255 -2.23 18.83 10.12
N ASP A 256 -1.21 17.99 10.01
CA ASP A 256 -1.39 16.53 9.92
C ASP A 256 -1.86 16.01 11.30
N LEU A 257 -3.16 15.75 11.40
CA LEU A 257 -3.81 15.28 12.64
C LEU A 257 -3.36 13.87 13.03
N TYR A 258 -2.75 13.12 12.10
CA TYR A 258 -2.59 11.67 12.23
C TYR A 258 -1.12 11.21 12.12
N GLY A 259 -0.16 12.14 12.17
CA GLY A 259 1.26 11.85 12.27
C GLY A 259 2.19 13.03 11.96
N GLN A 260 3.47 12.90 12.31
CA GLN A 260 4.48 13.91 11.98
C GLN A 260 5.06 13.63 10.58
N PRO A 261 4.94 14.55 9.60
CA PRO A 261 5.55 14.38 8.29
C PRO A 261 7.07 14.30 8.41
N LYS A 262 7.66 13.14 8.08
CA LYS A 262 9.12 13.03 7.97
C LYS A 262 9.58 13.86 6.77
N THR A 263 10.24 14.97 7.05
CA THR A 263 10.83 15.81 6.00
C THR A 263 12.00 15.06 5.37
N GLN A 264 11.91 14.82 4.06
CA GLN A 264 12.94 14.17 3.26
C GLN A 264 13.73 15.20 2.42
N PRO A 265 14.99 14.92 2.07
CA PRO A 265 15.73 15.70 1.08
C PRO A 265 15.00 15.76 -0.27
N LEU A 266 15.12 16.90 -0.96
CA LEU A 266 14.56 17.07 -2.31
C LEU A 266 15.17 16.03 -3.26
N GLY A 267 14.35 15.49 -4.15
CA GLY A 267 14.77 14.47 -5.12
C GLY A 267 15.04 13.07 -4.55
N LEU A 268 14.85 12.81 -3.24
CA LEU A 268 15.03 11.46 -2.67
C LEU A 268 14.15 10.39 -3.37
N ILE A 269 13.04 10.79 -3.99
CA ILE A 269 12.19 9.90 -4.79
C ILE A 269 12.95 9.18 -5.91
N TRP A 270 14.00 9.80 -6.47
CA TRP A 270 14.87 9.16 -7.48
C TRP A 270 15.74 8.07 -6.87
N VAL A 271 16.20 8.27 -5.64
CA VAL A 271 16.93 7.22 -4.89
C VAL A 271 15.98 6.06 -4.62
N PHE A 272 14.74 6.32 -4.20
CA PHE A 272 13.74 5.25 -4.05
C PHE A 272 13.49 4.51 -5.37
N MET A 273 13.38 5.22 -6.49
CA MET A 273 13.24 4.60 -7.81
C MET A 273 14.44 3.72 -8.17
N LEU A 274 15.66 4.20 -7.91
CA LEU A 274 16.88 3.42 -8.16
C LEU A 274 16.98 2.19 -7.25
N SER A 275 16.61 2.30 -5.97
CA SER A 275 16.75 1.21 -5.00
C SER A 275 15.62 0.17 -5.09
N PHE A 276 14.37 0.60 -5.26
CA PHE A 276 13.20 -0.28 -5.16
C PHE A 276 12.66 -0.75 -6.52
N CYS A 277 13.21 -0.26 -7.65
CA CYS A 277 12.92 -0.77 -8.99
C CYS A 277 14.07 -1.59 -9.61
N LEU A 278 15.03 -2.06 -8.79
CA LEU A 278 16.07 -2.99 -9.20
C LEU A 278 15.49 -4.34 -9.68
N PRO A 279 16.15 -5.03 -10.63
CA PRO A 279 17.19 -4.54 -11.54
C PRO A 279 16.62 -3.84 -12.79
N TRP A 280 15.30 -3.87 -12.95
CA TRP A 280 14.62 -3.54 -14.21
C TRP A 280 14.77 -2.09 -14.62
N PHE A 281 14.76 -1.16 -13.65
CA PHE A 281 14.93 0.25 -13.95
C PHE A 281 16.29 0.54 -14.61
N TYR A 282 17.35 -0.15 -14.20
CA TYR A 282 18.67 -0.01 -14.83
C TYR A 282 18.70 -0.52 -16.27
N ILE A 283 17.96 -1.59 -16.56
CA ILE A 283 17.81 -2.10 -17.93
C ILE A 283 17.07 -1.07 -18.79
N VAL A 284 16.03 -0.44 -18.25
CA VAL A 284 15.30 0.65 -18.92
C VAL A 284 16.21 1.84 -19.18
N LEU A 285 16.96 2.31 -18.17
CA LEU A 285 17.92 3.42 -18.32
C LEU A 285 18.98 3.12 -19.39
N ALA A 286 19.57 1.93 -19.38
CA ALA A 286 20.56 1.53 -20.39
C ALA A 286 19.98 1.55 -21.81
N LYS A 287 18.69 1.20 -21.98
CA LYS A 287 18.01 1.30 -23.27
C LYS A 287 17.71 2.73 -23.69
N ILE A 288 17.29 3.59 -22.77
CA ILE A 288 17.07 5.02 -23.03
C ILE A 288 18.38 5.67 -23.49
N VAL A 289 19.49 5.44 -22.77
CA VAL A 289 20.81 5.99 -23.14
C VAL A 289 21.26 5.51 -24.52
N LYS A 290 20.99 4.25 -24.88
CA LYS A 290 21.34 3.70 -26.19
C LYS A 290 20.51 4.31 -27.33
N LEU A 291 19.21 4.50 -27.13
CA LEU A 291 18.29 5.00 -28.17
C LEU A 291 18.28 6.54 -28.27
N LYS A 292 18.71 7.24 -27.22
CA LYS A 292 18.78 8.71 -27.15
C LYS A 292 17.46 9.34 -27.61
N LYS A 293 17.49 10.35 -28.49
CA LYS A 293 16.30 11.08 -28.97
C LYS A 293 15.32 10.19 -29.75
N ARG A 294 15.80 9.12 -30.39
CA ARG A 294 14.96 8.19 -31.19
C ARG A 294 13.99 7.39 -30.33
N ILE A 295 14.14 7.42 -29.01
CA ILE A 295 13.25 6.75 -28.06
C ILE A 295 11.80 7.29 -28.15
N LEU A 296 11.63 8.55 -28.56
CA LEU A 296 10.32 9.20 -28.68
C LEU A 296 9.65 8.99 -30.05
N ASP A 297 10.36 8.39 -31.02
CA ASP A 297 9.81 8.08 -32.35
C ASP A 297 8.70 7.02 -32.25
N ASP A 298 8.85 6.06 -31.33
CA ASP A 298 7.81 5.09 -31.01
C ASP A 298 6.81 5.71 -30.03
N LYS A 299 5.59 5.99 -30.53
CA LYS A 299 4.49 6.58 -29.77
C LYS A 299 4.15 5.79 -28.50
N TYR A 300 4.25 4.46 -28.52
CA TYR A 300 3.97 3.61 -27.35
C TYR A 300 5.07 3.72 -26.31
N VAL A 301 6.33 3.66 -26.74
CA VAL A 301 7.48 3.85 -25.84
C VAL A 301 7.43 5.24 -25.21
N ALA A 302 7.17 6.29 -25.99
CA ALA A 302 7.01 7.65 -25.48
C ALA A 302 5.92 7.72 -24.40
N PHE A 303 4.75 7.12 -24.64
CA PHE A 303 3.64 7.08 -23.68
C PHE A 303 4.06 6.42 -22.36
N LEU A 304 4.72 5.27 -22.42
CA LEU A 304 5.21 4.56 -21.24
C LEU A 304 6.31 5.34 -20.51
N LEU A 305 7.15 6.10 -21.21
CA LEU A 305 8.18 6.93 -20.57
C LEU A 305 7.59 8.13 -19.83
N PHE A 306 6.59 8.81 -20.40
CA PHE A 306 5.86 9.86 -19.68
C PHE A 306 5.21 9.29 -18.43
N TRP A 307 4.56 8.13 -18.53
CA TRP A 307 4.00 7.46 -17.36
C TRP A 307 5.07 7.08 -16.32
N LEU A 308 6.17 6.45 -16.76
CA LEU A 308 7.25 5.98 -15.88
C LEU A 308 7.87 7.13 -15.08
N PHE A 309 8.21 8.24 -15.74
CA PHE A 309 8.98 9.33 -15.17
C PHE A 309 8.14 10.46 -14.59
N TRP A 310 6.86 10.57 -14.93
CA TRP A 310 6.04 11.65 -14.39
C TRP A 310 5.98 11.64 -12.86
N THR A 311 5.76 10.48 -12.24
CA THR A 311 5.66 10.35 -10.78
C THR A 311 6.91 10.86 -10.04
N PRO A 312 8.14 10.39 -10.34
CA PRO A 312 9.34 10.91 -9.70
C PRO A 312 9.62 12.38 -10.05
N ILE A 313 9.30 12.84 -11.26
CA ILE A 313 9.43 14.27 -11.63
C ILE A 313 8.51 15.12 -10.73
N PHE A 314 7.24 14.76 -10.62
CA PHE A 314 6.25 15.48 -9.82
C PHE A 314 6.66 15.56 -8.35
N PHE A 315 7.11 14.44 -7.77
CA PHE A 315 7.53 14.39 -6.37
C PHE A 315 8.96 14.89 -6.09
N THR A 316 9.72 15.31 -7.11
CA THR A 316 11.09 15.83 -6.91
C THR A 316 11.12 17.05 -5.98
N ILE A 317 10.09 17.90 -6.08
CA ILE A 317 9.97 19.14 -5.30
C ILE A 317 9.26 18.95 -3.95
N SER A 318 8.75 17.74 -3.67
CA SER A 318 8.03 17.46 -2.43
C SER A 318 8.98 16.96 -1.35
N LYS A 319 8.90 17.55 -0.16
CA LYS A 319 9.65 17.10 1.03
C LYS A 319 8.90 16.02 1.84
N ASN A 320 7.61 15.83 1.60
CA ASN A 320 6.76 14.87 2.31
C ASN A 320 6.50 13.62 1.44
N ILE A 321 7.56 12.86 1.19
CA ILE A 321 7.54 11.72 0.25
C ILE A 321 7.83 10.39 0.95
N LEU A 322 7.23 9.33 0.41
CA LEU A 322 7.45 7.94 0.80
C LEU A 322 7.93 7.15 -0.42
N HIS A 323 8.68 6.07 -0.19
CA HIS A 323 9.11 5.19 -1.28
C HIS A 323 7.92 4.63 -2.07
N THR A 324 6.79 4.38 -1.40
CA THR A 324 5.54 3.84 -1.97
C THR A 324 4.98 4.67 -3.12
N TYR A 325 5.37 5.93 -3.24
CA TYR A 325 4.90 6.81 -4.31
C TYR A 325 5.45 6.39 -5.67
N ILE A 326 6.55 5.62 -5.75
CA ILE A 326 7.06 5.08 -7.02
C ILE A 326 6.32 3.82 -7.49
N LEU A 327 5.42 3.24 -6.68
CA LEU A 327 4.73 1.99 -7.02
C LEU A 327 3.99 2.05 -8.37
N PRO A 328 3.26 3.13 -8.75
CA PRO A 328 2.64 3.24 -10.07
C PRO A 328 3.62 3.22 -11.25
N SER A 329 4.88 3.60 -11.03
CA SER A 329 5.94 3.58 -12.06
C SER A 329 6.44 2.16 -12.38
N THR A 330 6.13 1.17 -11.55
CA THR A 330 6.54 -0.23 -11.80
C THR A 330 5.82 -0.85 -13.00
N VAL A 331 4.60 -0.40 -13.28
CA VAL A 331 3.77 -0.87 -14.40
C VAL A 331 4.32 -0.48 -15.78
N PRO A 332 4.55 0.80 -16.10
CA PRO A 332 5.13 1.18 -17.38
C PRO A 332 6.55 0.62 -17.55
N MET A 333 7.31 0.46 -16.45
CA MET A 333 8.59 -0.25 -16.47
C MET A 333 8.43 -1.69 -16.95
N ALA A 334 7.48 -2.44 -16.41
CA ALA A 334 7.20 -3.82 -16.83
C ALA A 334 6.79 -3.90 -18.32
N LEU A 335 6.00 -2.94 -18.81
CA LEU A 335 5.59 -2.87 -20.21
C LEU A 335 6.74 -2.49 -21.15
N LEU A 336 7.64 -1.59 -20.76
CA LEU A 336 8.85 -1.24 -21.52
C LEU A 336 9.79 -2.44 -21.62
N ILE A 337 10.03 -3.15 -20.51
CA ILE A 337 10.83 -4.37 -20.53
C ILE A 337 10.17 -5.42 -21.42
N ALA A 338 8.85 -5.62 -21.32
CA ALA A 338 8.14 -6.55 -22.18
C ALA A 338 8.30 -6.18 -23.67
N HIS A 339 8.13 -4.91 -24.02
CA HIS A 339 8.27 -4.41 -25.39
C HIS A 339 9.68 -4.65 -25.95
N TRP A 340 10.75 -4.40 -25.19
CA TRP A 340 12.13 -4.66 -25.63
C TRP A 340 12.63 -6.09 -25.42
N TRP A 341 11.86 -6.94 -24.74
CA TRP A 341 12.25 -8.30 -24.38
C TRP A 341 12.68 -9.16 -25.59
N PRO A 342 11.98 -9.14 -26.75
CA PRO A 342 12.33 -10.00 -27.88
C PRO A 342 13.78 -9.79 -28.33
N GLU A 343 14.22 -8.53 -28.39
CA GLU A 343 15.53 -8.09 -28.89
C GLU A 343 16.62 -8.02 -27.79
N TYR A 344 16.26 -8.28 -26.54
CA TYR A 344 17.20 -8.19 -25.44
C TYR A 344 18.21 -9.36 -25.47
N LYS A 345 19.50 -9.05 -25.65
CA LYS A 345 20.56 -10.06 -25.80
C LYS A 345 20.94 -10.76 -24.49
N HIS A 346 20.83 -10.09 -23.34
CA HIS A 346 21.36 -10.57 -22.06
C HIS A 346 20.29 -11.15 -21.12
N LYS A 347 19.27 -11.84 -21.67
CA LYS A 347 18.13 -12.39 -20.91
C LYS A 347 18.56 -13.19 -19.68
N LYS A 348 19.53 -14.10 -19.81
CA LYS A 348 20.04 -14.92 -18.70
C LYS A 348 20.57 -14.07 -17.54
N LYS A 349 21.36 -13.03 -17.82
CA LYS A 349 21.90 -12.12 -16.79
C LYS A 349 20.77 -11.34 -16.10
N ALA A 350 19.78 -10.86 -16.86
CA ALA A 350 18.62 -10.19 -16.28
C ALA A 350 17.79 -11.12 -15.37
N LEU A 351 17.57 -12.37 -15.79
CA LEU A 351 16.86 -13.37 -15.00
C LEU A 351 17.61 -13.73 -13.70
N ILE A 352 18.93 -13.83 -13.74
CA ILE A 352 19.75 -14.04 -12.53
C ILE A 352 19.63 -12.83 -11.60
N ALA A 353 19.83 -11.61 -12.13
CA ALA A 353 19.77 -10.39 -11.34
C ALA A 353 18.41 -10.17 -10.69
N CYS A 354 17.31 -10.43 -11.40
CA CYS A 354 15.96 -10.23 -10.87
C CYS A 354 15.58 -11.29 -9.82
N SER A 355 16.26 -12.43 -9.80
CA SER A 355 16.01 -13.49 -8.82
C SER A 355 16.63 -13.19 -7.46
N ILE A 356 17.65 -12.31 -7.39
CA ILE A 356 18.39 -12.01 -6.15
C ILE A 356 17.44 -11.51 -5.06
N PHE A 357 16.63 -10.49 -5.35
CA PHE A 357 15.75 -9.91 -4.33
C PHE A 357 14.69 -10.89 -3.80
N PRO A 358 13.89 -11.57 -4.64
CA PRO A 358 12.95 -12.59 -4.15
C PRO A 358 13.63 -13.72 -3.37
N ILE A 359 14.84 -14.15 -3.76
CA ILE A 359 15.60 -15.16 -3.01
C ILE A 359 16.03 -14.62 -1.64
N LEU A 360 16.50 -13.37 -1.55
CA LEU A 360 16.84 -12.74 -0.27
C LEU A 360 15.62 -12.60 0.62
N VAL A 361 14.47 -12.19 0.07
CA VAL A 361 13.19 -12.16 0.80
C VAL A 361 12.78 -13.56 1.24
N PHE A 362 13.01 -14.58 0.41
CA PHE A 362 12.77 -15.97 0.77
C PHE A 362 13.61 -16.43 1.94
N ILE A 363 14.93 -16.23 1.86
CA ILE A 363 15.87 -16.61 2.91
C ILE A 363 15.58 -15.84 4.20
N ALA A 364 15.34 -14.53 4.12
CA ALA A 364 15.00 -13.71 5.28
C ALA A 364 13.67 -14.13 5.89
N GLY A 365 12.63 -14.35 5.09
CA GLY A 365 11.32 -14.81 5.55
C GLY A 365 11.38 -16.20 6.19
N ALA A 366 12.05 -17.16 5.55
CA ALA A 366 12.25 -18.50 6.10
C ALA A 366 13.08 -18.46 7.39
N GLY A 367 14.17 -17.68 7.41
CA GLY A 367 15.01 -17.51 8.58
C GLY A 367 14.26 -16.88 9.75
N LEU A 368 13.42 -15.87 9.49
CA LEU A 368 12.52 -15.30 10.50
C LEU A 368 11.59 -16.37 11.05
N LEU A 369 10.90 -17.13 10.21
CA LEU A 369 9.96 -18.17 10.62
C LEU A 369 10.62 -19.30 11.43
N VAL A 370 11.85 -19.71 11.08
CA VAL A 370 12.56 -20.80 11.76
C VAL A 370 13.16 -20.36 13.10
N THR A 371 13.70 -19.14 13.19
CA THR A 371 14.47 -18.71 14.37
C THR A 371 13.64 -18.04 15.46
N ASP A 372 12.35 -17.78 15.19
CA ASP A 372 11.48 -16.97 16.05
C ASP A 372 12.04 -15.57 16.38
N GLN A 373 13.11 -15.11 15.71
CA GLN A 373 13.71 -13.78 15.95
C GLN A 373 12.74 -12.66 15.56
N TRP A 374 11.79 -12.96 14.69
CA TRP A 374 10.66 -12.11 14.35
C TRP A 374 9.95 -11.59 15.62
N LYS A 375 9.87 -12.42 16.66
CA LYS A 375 9.26 -12.09 17.97
C LYS A 375 9.94 -10.93 18.69
N VAL A 376 11.25 -10.77 18.49
CA VAL A 376 12.07 -9.78 19.20
C VAL A 376 12.15 -8.45 18.45
N TYR A 377 12.20 -8.49 17.11
CA TYR A 377 12.53 -7.32 16.30
C TYR A 377 11.35 -6.60 15.66
N MET A 378 10.18 -7.23 15.54
CA MET A 378 9.04 -6.59 14.89
C MET A 378 8.35 -5.60 15.82
N ASN A 379 7.91 -4.48 15.23
CA ASN A 379 7.23 -3.41 15.94
C ASN A 379 5.73 -3.72 16.04
N SER A 380 5.41 -4.83 16.71
CA SER A 380 4.06 -5.36 16.88
C SER A 380 3.84 -5.86 18.30
N ASP A 381 2.63 -5.64 18.82
CA ASP A 381 2.22 -6.08 20.15
C ASP A 381 1.58 -7.48 20.15
N LYS A 382 1.49 -8.14 18.97
CA LYS A 382 0.81 -9.44 18.79
C LYS A 382 1.11 -10.46 19.87
N LEU A 383 2.39 -10.68 20.14
CA LEU A 383 2.84 -11.74 21.04
C LEU A 383 2.56 -11.43 22.50
N LEU A 384 2.73 -10.16 22.87
CA LEU A 384 2.41 -9.71 24.22
C LEU A 384 0.91 -9.82 24.47
N VAL A 385 0.08 -9.41 23.50
CA VAL A 385 -1.38 -9.57 23.58
C VAL A 385 -1.75 -11.06 23.64
N ALA A 386 -1.21 -11.90 22.74
CA ALA A 386 -1.49 -13.34 22.74
C ALA A 386 -1.09 -14.02 24.07
N LYS A 387 0.00 -13.57 24.70
CA LYS A 387 0.43 -14.11 26.00
C LYS A 387 -0.53 -13.74 27.13
N SER A 388 -1.12 -12.54 27.06
CA SER A 388 -2.16 -12.12 28.01
C SER A 388 -3.44 -12.97 27.88
N GLU A 389 -3.83 -13.34 26.66
CA GLU A 389 -5.00 -14.20 26.42
C GLU A 389 -4.76 -15.66 26.85
N GLU A 390 -3.54 -16.18 26.66
CA GLU A 390 -3.16 -17.55 27.04
C GLU A 390 -3.30 -17.80 28.55
N LEU A 391 -2.91 -16.82 29.36
CA LEU A 391 -2.85 -16.91 30.81
C LEU A 391 -4.22 -16.76 31.49
N LYS A 392 -5.28 -16.38 30.75
CA LYS A 392 -6.70 -16.35 31.17
C LYS A 392 -6.92 -15.88 32.62
N ILE A 393 -6.54 -14.64 32.91
CA ILE A 393 -6.95 -14.02 34.18
C ILE A 393 -8.49 -13.98 34.25
N ASP A 394 -9.03 -14.23 35.45
CA ASP A 394 -10.46 -14.20 35.71
C ASP A 394 -11.13 -12.99 35.04
N LYS A 395 -12.16 -13.27 34.22
CA LYS A 395 -12.99 -12.31 33.48
C LYS A 395 -12.32 -11.60 32.28
N ASN A 396 -11.14 -12.03 31.84
CA ASN A 396 -10.44 -11.50 30.65
C ASN A 396 -10.41 -9.96 30.62
N PRO A 397 -9.81 -9.32 31.64
CA PRO A 397 -9.85 -7.87 31.79
C PRO A 397 -9.16 -7.17 30.62
N PRO A 398 -9.52 -5.90 30.33
CA PRO A 398 -8.84 -5.11 29.33
C PRO A 398 -7.33 -5.00 29.62
N ILE A 399 -6.53 -4.77 28.58
CA ILE A 399 -5.10 -4.49 28.76
C ILE A 399 -4.91 -2.99 28.97
N LEU A 400 -4.25 -2.61 30.06
CA LEU A 400 -3.88 -1.22 30.34
C LEU A 400 -2.60 -0.85 29.58
N TYR A 401 -2.62 0.22 28.79
CA TYR A 401 -1.46 0.80 28.14
C TYR A 401 -1.01 2.05 28.88
N LEU A 402 0.25 2.08 29.29
CA LEU A 402 0.85 3.29 29.87
C LEU A 402 1.18 4.28 28.75
N ASP A 403 0.74 5.53 28.89
CA ASP A 403 0.74 6.54 27.82
C ASP A 403 -0.20 6.16 26.68
N SER A 404 0.32 5.67 25.56
CA SER A 404 -0.42 5.58 24.30
C SER A 404 -0.67 4.14 23.85
N LYS A 405 -1.95 3.77 23.65
CA LYS A 405 -2.27 2.50 22.98
C LYS A 405 -1.73 2.51 21.55
N THR A 406 -1.23 1.36 21.08
CA THR A 406 -0.77 1.21 19.69
C THR A 406 -1.89 0.70 18.79
N TYR A 407 -1.81 0.94 17.49
CA TYR A 407 -2.77 0.32 16.55
C TYR A 407 -2.62 -1.20 16.50
N SER A 408 -1.40 -1.71 16.71
CA SER A 408 -1.17 -3.15 16.74
C SER A 408 -1.88 -3.78 17.93
N SER A 409 -1.84 -3.14 19.10
CA SER A 409 -2.48 -3.67 20.29
C SER A 409 -4.00 -3.67 20.19
N GLN A 410 -4.57 -2.59 19.67
CA GLN A 410 -6.00 -2.47 19.42
C GLN A 410 -6.48 -3.54 18.44
N PHE A 411 -5.73 -3.75 17.34
CA PHE A 411 -6.06 -4.77 16.36
C PHE A 411 -6.06 -6.18 16.94
N TYR A 412 -4.99 -6.55 17.67
CA TYR A 412 -4.87 -7.90 18.21
C TYR A 412 -5.78 -8.17 19.40
N ASN A 413 -6.10 -7.14 20.20
CA ASN A 413 -6.98 -7.26 21.36
C ASN A 413 -8.43 -6.84 21.06
N LYS A 414 -8.79 -6.70 19.78
CA LYS A 414 -10.13 -6.33 19.30
C LYS A 414 -10.71 -5.09 19.98
N GLY A 415 -9.87 -4.09 20.25
CA GLY A 415 -10.27 -2.83 20.89
C GLY A 415 -10.44 -2.89 22.42
N ASN A 416 -10.24 -4.03 23.07
CA ASN A 416 -10.37 -4.20 24.53
C ASN A 416 -9.16 -3.63 25.31
N VAL A 417 -8.80 -2.38 25.05
CA VAL A 417 -7.58 -1.72 25.55
C VAL A 417 -7.96 -0.43 26.28
N ILE A 418 -7.36 -0.19 27.44
CA ILE A 418 -7.44 1.08 28.18
C ILE A 418 -6.15 1.87 27.94
N ASP A 419 -6.26 3.14 27.56
CA ASP A 419 -5.16 4.09 27.37
C ASP A 419 -5.18 5.11 28.53
N THR A 420 -4.01 5.59 28.97
CA THR A 420 -3.90 6.57 30.07
C THR A 420 -3.22 7.89 29.66
N ARG A 421 -3.09 8.16 28.36
CA ARG A 421 -2.42 9.34 27.79
C ARG A 421 -3.04 10.63 28.28
N ASP A 422 -4.36 10.70 28.19
CA ASP A 422 -5.10 11.93 28.46
C ASP A 422 -5.50 12.05 29.94
N GLU A 423 -5.40 10.96 30.70
CA GLU A 423 -5.77 10.92 32.11
C GLU A 423 -4.82 10.05 32.97
N PRO A 424 -3.52 10.42 33.10
CA PRO A 424 -2.56 9.66 33.91
C PRO A 424 -2.99 9.49 35.38
N ALA A 425 -3.80 10.43 35.89
CA ALA A 425 -4.37 10.38 37.23
C ALA A 425 -5.33 9.20 37.45
N LYS A 426 -5.88 8.60 36.37
CA LYS A 426 -6.78 7.44 36.47
C LYS A 426 -6.06 6.11 36.70
N ILE A 427 -4.73 6.04 36.54
CA ILE A 427 -3.97 4.79 36.75
C ILE A 427 -4.30 4.17 38.11
N ASP A 428 -4.33 4.98 39.15
CA ASP A 428 -4.68 4.53 40.51
C ASP A 428 -6.09 3.92 40.56
N SER A 429 -7.09 4.64 40.06
CA SER A 429 -8.49 4.20 40.05
C SER A 429 -8.70 2.93 39.22
N ILE A 430 -7.99 2.80 38.09
CA ILE A 430 -8.06 1.62 37.23
C ILE A 430 -7.45 0.44 37.95
N LEU A 431 -6.22 0.55 38.47
CA LEU A 431 -5.56 -0.56 39.16
C LEU A 431 -6.30 -0.97 40.44
N GLU A 432 -6.95 -0.03 41.14
CA GLU A 432 -7.76 -0.35 42.30
C GLU A 432 -9.05 -1.09 41.97
N ALA A 433 -9.57 -0.95 40.75
CA ALA A 433 -10.79 -1.62 40.28
C ALA A 433 -10.59 -3.09 39.88
N TYR A 434 -9.34 -3.56 39.72
CA TYR A 434 -9.03 -4.93 39.32
C TYR A 434 -8.11 -5.61 40.34
N ASP A 435 -8.44 -6.84 40.73
CA ASP A 435 -7.55 -7.67 41.56
C ASP A 435 -6.29 -8.08 40.79
N LYS A 436 -6.44 -8.31 39.48
CA LYS A 436 -5.36 -8.61 38.55
C LYS A 436 -5.58 -7.88 37.23
N LEU A 437 -4.53 -7.27 36.68
CA LEU A 437 -4.62 -6.54 35.42
C LEU A 437 -3.34 -6.66 34.60
N TYR A 438 -3.48 -6.81 33.28
CA TYR A 438 -2.34 -6.71 32.38
C TYR A 438 -1.99 -5.27 32.09
N ILE A 439 -0.70 -4.94 32.21
CA ILE A 439 -0.16 -3.64 31.85
C ILE A 439 0.85 -3.85 30.73
N LEU A 440 0.62 -3.21 29.58
CA LEU A 440 1.57 -3.16 28.48
C LEU A 440 2.18 -1.76 28.39
N SER A 441 3.50 -1.69 28.28
CA SER A 441 4.22 -0.42 28.28
C SER A 441 5.41 -0.47 27.34
N ASP A 442 5.64 0.60 26.57
CA ASP A 442 6.97 0.85 26.01
C ASP A 442 7.94 0.96 27.20
N LYS A 443 9.13 0.35 27.07
CA LYS A 443 10.15 0.38 28.13
C LYS A 443 10.53 1.81 28.50
N ARG A 444 10.40 2.76 27.57
CA ARG A 444 10.68 4.18 27.79
C ARG A 444 9.58 4.88 28.56
N GLU A 445 8.37 4.34 28.61
CA GLU A 445 7.19 4.93 29.27
C GLU A 445 6.93 4.32 30.66
N PHE A 446 7.71 3.31 31.06
CA PHE A 446 7.54 2.64 32.36
C PHE A 446 7.62 3.59 33.57
N TYR A 447 8.32 4.72 33.43
CA TYR A 447 8.42 5.73 34.49
C TYR A 447 7.08 6.41 34.83
N LEU A 448 6.08 6.31 33.95
CA LEU A 448 4.74 6.85 34.18
C LEU A 448 3.95 6.05 35.22
N LEU A 449 4.34 4.80 35.47
CA LEU A 449 3.70 3.99 36.51
C LEU A 449 4.08 4.50 37.91
N PRO A 450 3.11 4.77 38.80
CA PRO A 450 3.39 5.16 40.17
C PRO A 450 4.25 4.10 40.89
N LYS A 451 5.31 4.56 41.58
CA LYS A 451 6.27 3.67 42.27
C LYS A 451 5.62 2.69 43.24
N LYS A 452 4.49 3.06 43.85
CA LYS A 452 3.71 2.21 44.78
C LYS A 452 3.21 0.90 44.17
N TYR A 453 3.09 0.81 42.84
CA TYR A 453 2.64 -0.40 42.15
C TYR A 453 3.78 -1.23 41.57
N VAL A 454 5.00 -0.70 41.48
CA VAL A 454 6.13 -1.39 40.84
C VAL A 454 6.46 -2.71 41.54
N SER A 455 6.36 -2.76 42.87
CA SER A 455 6.57 -3.99 43.66
C SER A 455 5.48 -5.05 43.46
N LYS A 456 4.33 -4.66 42.88
CA LYS A 456 3.17 -5.51 42.62
C LYS A 456 3.14 -6.05 41.18
N LEU A 457 4.16 -5.73 40.38
CA LEU A 457 4.26 -6.17 38.99
C LEU A 457 5.13 -7.40 38.83
N GLN A 458 4.60 -8.39 38.12
CA GLN A 458 5.35 -9.51 37.58
C GLN A 458 5.57 -9.31 36.07
N VAL A 459 6.80 -9.41 35.59
CA VAL A 459 7.07 -9.40 34.14
C VAL A 459 6.61 -10.73 33.56
N ILE A 460 5.70 -10.68 32.59
CA ILE A 460 5.17 -11.85 31.90
C ILE A 460 5.97 -12.12 30.62
N ASP A 461 6.21 -11.09 29.81
CA ASP A 461 6.96 -11.21 28.56
C ASP A 461 7.57 -9.86 28.15
N THR A 462 8.58 -9.89 27.28
CA THR A 462 9.27 -8.69 26.77
C THR A 462 9.58 -8.79 25.28
N THR A 463 9.33 -7.70 24.57
CA THR A 463 9.91 -7.47 23.24
C THR A 463 11.10 -6.53 23.37
N LYS A 464 11.73 -6.15 22.24
CA LYS A 464 12.78 -5.13 22.24
C LYS A 464 12.27 -3.79 22.79
N LYS A 465 11.05 -3.39 22.44
CA LYS A 465 10.49 -2.05 22.75
C LYS A 465 9.52 -2.03 23.92
N ALA A 466 8.77 -3.11 24.13
CA ALA A 466 7.69 -3.14 25.12
C ALA A 466 7.84 -4.31 26.10
N ARG A 467 7.10 -4.23 27.21
CA ARG A 467 6.97 -5.27 28.21
C ARG A 467 5.51 -5.45 28.59
N LEU A 468 5.13 -6.70 28.81
CA LEU A 468 3.86 -7.07 29.42
C LEU A 468 4.11 -7.39 30.88
N TYR A 469 3.37 -6.72 31.75
CA TYR A 469 3.36 -6.92 33.19
C TYR A 469 2.01 -7.47 33.63
N LEU A 470 2.03 -8.29 34.67
CA LEU A 470 0.86 -8.67 35.44
C LEU A 470 0.89 -7.92 36.77
N TYR A 471 -0.10 -7.04 36.97
CA TYR A 471 -0.39 -6.43 38.25
C TYR A 471 -1.22 -7.37 39.11
N ASN A 472 -0.84 -7.53 40.38
CA ASN A 472 -1.62 -8.21 41.41
C ASN A 472 -1.82 -7.26 42.61
N LYS A 473 -3.07 -7.01 42.99
CA LYS A 473 -3.42 -6.02 44.03
C LYS A 473 -2.87 -6.36 45.41
#